data_AF-A0A1X7UB27-F1
#
_entry.id   AF-A0A1X7UB27-F1
#
_cell.length_a   1.000
_cell.length_b   1.000
_cell.length_c   1.000
_cell.angle_alpha   90.00
_cell.angle_beta   90.00
_cell.angle_gamma   90.00
#
_symmetry.space_group_name_H-M   'P 1'
#
loop_
_entity.id
_entity.type
_entity.pdbx_description
1 polymer ?
#
loop_
_entity_poly.entity_id
_entity_poly.type
_entity_poly.pdbx_seq_one_letter_code
_entity_poly.pdbx_strand_id
1 'polypeptide(L)'
;MCILPGGTTSYLQPADVSWNKPFKSAYRQLYNQWMVSGEHSFTPAGNMRAPDKLTCLKWVVQSWESVTTDVIVKSFKACGISVAIDGSEDNEIHCLKSDGVAADAAEDIRRLTAEMLASQPDDDPFADIETSNDENELETNEIVVEDSDGEITGNNS
;
A
#
# COMPACT_ATOMS: atom_id res chain seq x y z
N MET A 1 2.49 -8.22 -18.66
CA MET A 1 3.20 -8.58 -17.40
C MET A 1 4.54 -7.86 -17.37
N CYS A 2 4.81 -7.05 -16.34
CA CYS A 2 6.08 -6.32 -16.16
C CYS A 2 6.91 -7.01 -15.07
N ILE A 3 8.20 -7.28 -15.33
CA ILE A 3 9.12 -7.89 -14.37
C ILE A 3 10.06 -6.79 -13.87
N LEU A 4 10.04 -6.52 -12.55
CA LEU A 4 10.98 -5.60 -11.92
C LEU A 4 12.27 -6.33 -11.53
N PRO A 5 13.45 -5.86 -11.96
CA PRO A 5 14.71 -6.45 -11.53
C PRO A 5 14.93 -6.20 -10.03
N GLY A 6 15.64 -7.12 -9.38
CA GLY A 6 15.96 -7.02 -7.95
C GLY A 6 16.64 -5.68 -7.60
N GLY A 7 16.24 -5.08 -6.48
CA GLY A 7 16.80 -3.81 -6.00
C GLY A 7 16.22 -2.55 -6.66
N THR A 8 15.18 -2.67 -7.48
CA THR A 8 14.54 -1.50 -8.13
C THR A 8 13.24 -1.04 -7.50
N THR A 9 12.76 -1.73 -6.46
CA THR A 9 11.50 -1.44 -5.78
C THR A 9 11.43 -0.01 -5.26
N SER A 10 12.54 0.50 -4.71
CA SER A 10 12.67 1.88 -4.20
C SER A 10 12.62 2.97 -5.27
N TYR A 11 12.56 2.62 -6.56
CA TYR A 11 12.53 3.58 -7.67
C TYR A 11 11.29 3.40 -8.54
N LEU A 12 10.87 2.16 -8.77
CA LEU A 12 9.85 1.81 -9.75
C LEU A 12 8.50 1.44 -9.14
N GLN A 13 8.41 1.23 -7.82
CA GLN A 13 7.14 0.91 -7.17
C GLN A 13 6.55 2.15 -6.47
N PRO A 14 5.39 2.67 -6.93
CA PRO A 14 4.77 3.88 -6.36
C PRO A 14 4.53 3.79 -4.86
N ALA A 15 4.25 2.58 -4.36
CA ALA A 15 4.11 2.30 -2.95
C ALA A 15 5.38 2.61 -2.17
N ASP A 16 6.48 1.96 -2.51
CA ASP A 16 7.75 2.07 -1.78
C ASP A 16 8.42 3.42 -1.98
N VAL A 17 8.22 4.06 -3.14
CA VAL A 17 8.74 5.40 -3.42
C VAL A 17 8.10 6.47 -2.55
N SER A 18 6.78 6.40 -2.33
CA SER A 18 6.04 7.53 -1.73
C SER A 18 5.29 7.17 -0.46
N TRP A 19 4.23 6.36 -0.55
CA TRP A 19 3.22 6.29 0.51
C TRP A 19 3.42 5.17 1.54
N ASN A 20 4.21 4.14 1.24
CA ASN A 20 4.44 3.04 2.19
C ASN A 20 5.18 3.51 3.45
N LYS A 21 6.12 4.44 3.31
CA LYS A 21 6.86 5.05 4.43
C LYS A 21 5.93 5.85 5.38
N PRO A 22 5.16 6.85 4.92
CA PRO A 22 4.24 7.57 5.80
C PRO A 22 3.16 6.66 6.40
N PHE A 23 2.62 5.72 5.63
CA PHE A 23 1.69 4.71 6.14
C PHE A 23 2.28 3.91 7.31
N LYS A 24 3.47 3.32 7.12
CA LYS A 24 4.18 2.57 8.19
C LYS A 24 4.53 3.45 9.38
N SER A 25 4.83 4.74 9.15
CA SER A 25 5.12 5.69 10.21
C SER A 25 3.88 5.97 11.06
N ALA A 26 2.73 6.22 10.43
CA ALA A 26 1.45 6.43 11.13
C ALA A 26 1.06 5.20 11.96
N TYR A 27 1.15 4.00 11.37
CA TYR A 27 0.87 2.75 12.07
C TYR A 27 1.77 2.58 13.30
N ARG A 28 3.06 2.85 13.15
CA ARG A 28 4.03 2.76 14.25
C ARG A 28 3.73 3.77 15.36
N GLN A 29 3.23 4.95 15.04
CA GLN A 29 2.82 5.93 16.05
C GLN A 29 1.62 5.44 16.87
N LEU A 30 0.60 4.88 16.20
CA LEU A 30 -0.56 4.28 16.87
C LEU A 30 -0.16 3.11 17.77
N TYR A 31 0.72 2.23 17.27
CA TYR A 31 1.26 1.13 18.06
C TYR A 31 2.02 1.63 19.30
N ASN A 32 2.89 2.63 19.13
CA ASN A 32 3.63 3.21 20.26
C ASN A 32 2.70 3.86 21.28
N GLN A 33 1.65 4.55 20.84
CA GLN A 33 0.66 5.16 21.71
C GLN A 33 -0.07 4.09 22.54
N TRP A 34 -0.44 2.98 21.90
CA TRP A 34 -1.03 1.84 22.59
C TRP A 34 -0.07 1.18 23.59
N MET A 35 1.22 1.07 23.27
CA MET A 35 2.20 0.54 24.23
C MET A 35 2.31 1.39 25.50
N VAL A 36 2.15 2.72 25.40
CA VAL A 36 2.28 3.63 26.54
C VAL A 36 0.96 3.93 27.26
N SER A 37 -0.21 3.60 26.66
CA SER A 37 -1.52 3.89 27.26
C SER A 37 -1.83 3.04 28.50
N GLY A 38 -1.13 1.92 28.68
CA GLY A 38 -1.34 1.00 29.81
C GLY A 38 -2.60 0.13 29.68
N GLU A 39 -3.35 0.27 28.59
CA GLU A 39 -4.52 -0.57 28.25
C GLU A 39 -4.06 -1.87 27.54
N HIS A 40 -3.14 -2.59 28.17
CA HIS A 40 -2.68 -3.88 27.67
C HIS A 40 -2.61 -4.91 28.79
N SER A 41 -2.86 -6.15 28.42
CA SER A 41 -2.85 -7.27 29.34
C SER A 41 -1.50 -7.98 29.30
N PHE A 42 -1.11 -8.55 30.43
CA PHE A 42 0.10 -9.34 30.55
C PHE A 42 -0.22 -10.83 30.48
N THR A 43 0.72 -11.60 29.96
CA THR A 43 0.72 -13.06 30.10
C THR A 43 1.02 -13.43 31.55
N PRO A 44 0.69 -14.65 32.01
CA PRO A 44 1.08 -15.12 33.34
C PRO A 44 2.60 -15.07 33.60
N ALA A 45 3.42 -15.11 32.54
CA ALA A 45 4.87 -14.97 32.58
C ALA A 45 5.37 -13.51 32.65
N GLY A 46 4.47 -12.52 32.72
CA GLY A 46 4.81 -11.11 32.79
C GLY A 46 5.13 -10.43 31.46
N ASN A 47 5.02 -11.13 30.32
CA ASN A 47 5.20 -10.52 28.99
C ASN A 47 3.93 -9.77 28.56
N MET A 48 4.09 -8.58 27.95
CA MET A 48 2.98 -7.84 27.35
C MET A 48 2.36 -8.66 26.21
N ARG A 49 1.03 -8.76 26.18
CA ARG A 49 0.31 -9.42 25.09
C ARG A 49 0.33 -8.54 23.85
N ALA A 50 0.30 -9.16 22.67
CA ALA A 50 0.12 -8.43 21.42
C ALA A 50 -1.25 -7.74 21.38
N PRO A 51 -1.38 -6.62 20.66
CA PRO A 51 -2.69 -6.03 20.39
C PRO A 51 -3.57 -7.03 19.63
N ASP A 52 -4.87 -6.97 19.87
CA ASP A 52 -5.82 -7.83 19.16
C ASP A 52 -5.92 -7.45 17.67
N LYS A 53 -6.42 -8.39 16.85
CA LYS A 53 -6.51 -8.21 15.40
C LYS A 53 -7.41 -7.05 15.01
N LEU A 54 -8.51 -6.83 15.72
CA LEU A 54 -9.46 -5.76 15.42
C LEU A 54 -8.81 -4.38 15.65
N THR A 55 -8.06 -4.24 16.74
CA THR A 55 -7.25 -3.05 17.02
C THR A 55 -6.20 -2.82 15.94
N CYS A 56 -5.51 -3.88 15.50
CA CYS A 56 -4.56 -3.77 14.38
C CYS A 56 -5.24 -3.28 13.09
N LEU A 57 -6.43 -3.80 12.76
CA LEU A 57 -7.20 -3.38 11.58
C LEU A 57 -7.66 -1.93 11.68
N LYS A 58 -8.12 -1.48 12.85
CA LYS A 58 -8.45 -0.07 13.10
C LYS A 58 -7.23 0.83 12.84
N TRP A 59 -6.04 0.42 13.26
CA TRP A 59 -4.82 1.18 12.98
C TRP A 59 -4.45 1.17 11.50
N VAL A 60 -4.69 0.07 10.77
CA VAL A 60 -4.49 0.05 9.31
C VAL A 60 -5.39 1.09 8.64
N VAL A 61 -6.68 1.12 8.98
CA VAL A 61 -7.63 2.12 8.44
C VAL A 61 -7.18 3.55 8.78
N GLN A 62 -6.89 3.84 10.05
CA GLN A 62 -6.43 5.18 10.47
C GLN A 62 -5.09 5.57 9.82
N SER A 63 -4.17 4.63 9.65
CA SER A 63 -2.89 4.88 8.98
C SER A 63 -3.10 5.16 7.50
N TRP A 64 -4.04 4.49 6.86
CA TRP A 64 -4.40 4.72 5.47
C TRP A 64 -5.00 6.10 5.24
N GLU A 65 -5.83 6.59 6.17
CA GLU A 65 -6.38 7.96 6.12
C GLU A 65 -5.31 9.06 6.11
N SER A 66 -4.09 8.76 6.60
CA SER A 66 -2.95 9.69 6.53
C SER A 66 -2.32 9.79 5.14
N VAL A 67 -2.62 8.85 4.23
CA VAL A 67 -2.12 8.83 2.85
C VAL A 67 -3.11 9.57 1.95
N THR A 68 -2.72 10.74 1.45
CA THR A 68 -3.60 11.53 0.58
C THR A 68 -3.57 11.02 -0.86
N THR A 69 -4.66 11.25 -1.59
CA THR A 69 -4.75 10.98 -3.03
C THR A 69 -3.62 11.66 -3.80
N ASP A 70 -3.23 12.89 -3.41
CA ASP A 70 -2.11 13.59 -4.05
C ASP A 70 -0.78 12.84 -3.91
N VAL A 71 -0.52 12.21 -2.76
CA VAL A 71 0.69 11.39 -2.56
C VAL A 71 0.66 10.17 -3.48
N ILE A 72 -0.51 9.55 -3.65
CA ILE A 72 -0.69 8.42 -4.57
C ILE A 72 -0.47 8.87 -6.02
N VAL A 73 -1.15 9.92 -6.47
CA VAL A 73 -1.00 10.40 -7.87
C VAL A 73 0.44 10.80 -8.17
N LYS A 74 1.10 11.53 -7.25
CA LYS A 74 2.51 11.91 -7.42
C LYS A 74 3.44 10.71 -7.45
N SER A 75 3.11 9.60 -6.78
CA SER A 75 3.97 8.43 -6.76
C SER A 75 4.00 7.70 -8.10
N PHE A 76 2.88 7.68 -8.83
CA PHE A 76 2.85 7.16 -10.20
C PHE A 76 3.66 8.02 -11.17
N LYS A 77 3.63 9.35 -11.01
CA LYS A 77 4.52 10.25 -11.77
C LYS A 77 5.98 10.06 -11.41
N ALA A 78 6.29 9.96 -10.12
CA ALA A 78 7.65 9.75 -9.63
C ALA A 78 8.27 8.43 -10.12
N CYS A 79 7.46 7.40 -10.39
CA CYS A 79 7.89 6.14 -10.99
C CYS A 79 7.86 6.14 -12.53
N GLY A 80 7.51 7.26 -13.18
CA GLY A 80 7.45 7.36 -14.64
C GLY A 80 6.30 6.57 -15.27
N ILE A 81 5.24 6.25 -14.51
CA ILE A 81 4.12 5.43 -14.98
C ILE A 81 3.03 6.30 -15.63
N SER A 82 2.72 7.45 -15.04
CA SER A 82 1.64 8.36 -15.47
C SER A 82 2.19 9.70 -15.98
N VAL A 83 3.26 9.64 -16.76
CA VAL A 83 3.97 10.80 -17.33
C VAL A 83 3.80 10.85 -18.85
N ALA A 84 3.92 12.05 -19.43
CA ALA A 84 3.89 12.24 -20.87
C ALA A 84 5.08 11.56 -21.59
N ILE A 85 4.78 10.87 -22.70
CA ILE A 85 5.76 10.11 -23.50
C ILE A 85 6.76 11.02 -24.23
N ASP A 86 6.40 12.27 -24.50
CA ASP A 86 7.31 13.27 -25.08
C ASP A 86 8.45 13.68 -24.12
N GLY A 87 8.39 13.19 -22.88
CA GLY A 87 9.34 13.44 -21.81
C GLY A 87 9.32 14.88 -21.31
N SER A 88 8.19 15.58 -21.50
CA SER A 88 7.93 16.90 -20.92
C SER A 88 7.77 16.84 -19.39
N GLU A 89 7.45 15.66 -18.83
CA GLU A 89 7.29 15.41 -17.39
C GLU A 89 8.44 14.58 -16.79
N ASP A 90 9.54 14.37 -17.51
CA ASP A 90 10.68 13.56 -17.02
C ASP A 90 11.30 14.13 -15.73
N ASN A 91 11.16 15.44 -15.50
CA ASN A 91 11.59 16.12 -14.28
C ASN A 91 10.82 15.65 -13.02
N GLU A 92 9.65 15.04 -13.19
CA GLU A 92 8.86 14.47 -12.10
C GLU A 92 9.37 13.08 -11.69
N ILE A 93 10.06 12.37 -12.59
CA ILE A 93 10.50 10.99 -12.39
C ILE A 93 11.70 10.96 -11.44
N HIS A 94 11.53 10.32 -10.29
CA HIS A 94 12.49 10.38 -9.18
C HIS A 94 13.88 9.88 -9.57
N CYS A 95 14.00 8.80 -10.33
CA CYS A 95 15.29 8.23 -10.72
C CYS A 95 15.99 9.00 -11.86
N LEU A 96 15.29 9.86 -12.59
CA LEU A 96 15.85 10.68 -13.68
C LEU A 96 16.23 12.10 -13.25
N LYS A 97 15.91 12.50 -12.01
CA LYS A 97 16.36 13.77 -11.44
C LYS A 97 17.89 13.84 -11.41
N SER A 98 18.44 15.04 -11.29
CA SER A 98 19.89 15.29 -11.33
C SER A 98 20.71 14.51 -10.28
N ASP A 99 20.10 14.14 -9.16
CA ASP A 99 20.68 13.32 -8.09
C ASP A 99 20.18 11.87 -8.12
N GLY A 100 19.39 11.51 -9.13
CA GLY A 100 18.79 10.20 -9.32
C GLY A 100 19.79 9.18 -9.88
N VAL A 101 19.55 7.91 -9.58
CA VAL A 101 20.43 6.79 -9.97
C VAL A 101 20.52 6.57 -11.49
N ALA A 102 19.59 7.14 -12.25
CA ALA A 102 19.51 7.00 -13.71
C ALA A 102 19.63 8.35 -14.44
N ALA A 103 20.14 9.40 -13.77
CA ALA A 103 20.30 10.73 -14.36
C ALA A 103 21.11 10.69 -15.68
N ASP A 104 22.24 10.00 -15.67
CA ASP A 104 23.14 9.89 -16.84
C ASP A 104 22.53 9.06 -17.99
N ALA A 105 21.54 8.23 -17.69
CA ALA A 105 20.87 7.35 -18.65
C ALA A 105 19.54 7.93 -19.16
N ALA A 106 19.16 9.15 -18.76
CA ALA A 106 17.84 9.71 -19.08
C ALA A 106 17.57 9.82 -20.59
N GLU A 107 18.57 10.21 -21.38
CA GLU A 107 18.44 10.30 -22.84
C GLU A 107 18.23 8.93 -23.50
N ASP A 108 19.00 7.92 -23.07
CA ASP A 108 18.84 6.54 -23.55
C ASP A 108 17.49 5.95 -23.16
N ILE A 109 17.05 6.18 -21.92
CA ILE A 109 15.73 5.74 -21.43
C ILE A 109 14.61 6.36 -22.26
N ARG A 110 14.70 7.66 -22.55
CA ARG A 110 13.71 8.36 -23.39
C ARG A 110 13.66 7.77 -24.80
N ARG A 111 14.82 7.60 -25.43
CA ARG A 111 14.92 7.03 -26.79
C ARG A 111 14.34 5.61 -26.85
N LEU A 112 14.74 4.75 -25.93
CA LEU A 112 14.26 3.36 -25.88
C LEU A 112 12.77 3.28 -25.58
N THR A 113 12.25 4.15 -24.70
CA THR A 113 10.80 4.23 -24.43
C THR A 113 10.01 4.58 -25.69
N ALA A 114 10.47 5.57 -26.46
CA ALA A 114 9.83 5.98 -27.71
C ALA A 114 9.87 4.86 -28.77
N GLU A 115 11.02 4.19 -28.91
CA GLU A 115 11.17 3.03 -29.80
C GLU A 115 10.26 1.87 -29.41
N MET A 116 10.18 1.54 -28.11
CA MET A 116 9.31 0.49 -27.59
C MET A 116 7.85 0.80 -27.89
N LEU A 117 7.39 2.03 -27.62
CA LEU A 117 6.00 2.41 -27.84
C LEU A 117 5.60 2.43 -29.31
N ALA A 118 6.52 2.80 -30.21
CA ALA A 118 6.30 2.72 -31.66
C ALA A 118 6.21 1.27 -32.18
N SER A 119 6.63 0.28 -31.39
CA SER A 119 6.70 -1.14 -31.77
C SER A 119 5.63 -2.03 -31.15
N GLN A 120 4.82 -1.52 -30.20
CA GLN A 120 3.77 -2.30 -29.55
C GLN A 120 2.50 -2.35 -30.43
N PRO A 121 1.96 -3.55 -30.73
CA PRO A 121 0.58 -3.68 -31.20
C PRO A 121 -0.41 -3.37 -30.06
N ASP A 122 -1.56 -2.78 -30.40
CA ASP A 122 -2.68 -2.42 -29.49
C ASP A 122 -3.40 -3.64 -28.85
N ASP A 123 -2.71 -4.73 -28.57
CA ASP A 123 -3.29 -5.87 -27.87
C ASP A 123 -3.29 -5.59 -26.37
N ASP A 124 -4.42 -5.11 -25.85
CA ASP A 124 -4.66 -5.02 -24.41
C ASP A 124 -4.60 -6.45 -23.81
N PRO A 125 -3.57 -6.78 -23.01
CA PRO A 125 -3.40 -8.11 -22.44
C PRO A 125 -4.46 -8.46 -21.39
N PHE A 126 -5.36 -7.52 -21.08
CA PHE A 126 -6.48 -7.67 -20.16
C PHE A 126 -7.84 -7.49 -20.83
N ALA A 127 -7.90 -7.45 -22.17
CA ALA A 127 -9.16 -7.34 -22.91
C ALA A 127 -10.18 -8.44 -22.55
N ASP A 128 -9.69 -9.62 -22.15
CA ASP A 128 -10.51 -10.76 -21.75
C ASP A 128 -10.90 -10.76 -20.26
N ILE A 129 -10.43 -9.79 -19.48
CA ILE A 129 -10.91 -9.60 -18.11
C ILE A 129 -12.21 -8.81 -18.21
N GLU A 130 -13.32 -9.53 -18.31
CA GLU A 130 -14.63 -8.92 -18.10
C GLU A 130 -14.61 -8.21 -16.74
N THR A 131 -14.85 -6.89 -16.74
CA THR A 131 -15.22 -6.16 -15.54
C THR A 131 -16.63 -6.62 -15.15
N SER A 132 -16.74 -7.83 -14.63
CA SER A 132 -17.95 -8.26 -13.94
C SER A 132 -18.08 -7.32 -12.76
N ASN A 133 -19.03 -6.40 -12.86
CA ASN A 133 -19.48 -5.56 -11.76
C ASN A 133 -20.14 -6.51 -10.74
N ASP A 134 -19.34 -7.24 -9.98
CA ASP A 134 -19.82 -8.19 -8.98
C ASP A 134 -20.16 -7.41 -7.71
N GLU A 135 -21.25 -6.66 -7.80
CA GLU A 135 -21.88 -6.01 -6.65
C GLU A 135 -22.41 -7.03 -5.61
N ASN A 136 -22.26 -8.35 -5.83
CA ASN A 136 -22.71 -9.40 -4.91
C ASN A 136 -21.64 -9.95 -3.96
N GLU A 137 -20.35 -9.54 -4.04
CA GLU A 137 -19.34 -10.00 -3.07
C GLU A 137 -19.40 -9.29 -1.70
N LEU A 138 -20.40 -8.43 -1.45
CA LEU A 138 -20.61 -7.81 -0.14
C LEU A 138 -21.46 -8.66 0.83
N GLU A 139 -22.11 -9.73 0.38
CA GLU A 139 -23.07 -10.48 1.22
C GLU A 139 -22.44 -11.57 2.11
N THR A 140 -21.15 -11.92 1.96
CA THR A 140 -20.53 -12.99 2.76
C THR A 140 -19.67 -12.52 3.93
N ASN A 141 -19.61 -11.22 4.22
CA ASN A 141 -18.93 -10.68 5.40
C ASN A 141 -19.85 -10.51 6.63
N GLU A 142 -20.95 -11.27 6.72
CA GLU A 142 -21.72 -11.35 7.97
C GLU A 142 -20.89 -12.10 9.02
N ILE A 143 -20.20 -11.33 9.86
CA ILE A 143 -19.66 -11.82 11.13
C ILE A 143 -20.88 -12.27 11.96
N VAL A 144 -21.06 -13.58 12.07
CA VAL A 144 -21.92 -14.17 13.09
C VAL A 144 -21.21 -13.94 14.42
N VAL A 145 -21.63 -12.91 15.15
CA VAL A 145 -21.31 -12.78 16.57
C VAL A 145 -22.14 -13.86 17.27
N GLU A 146 -21.51 -14.99 17.60
CA GLU A 146 -22.11 -15.94 18.53
C GLU A 146 -22.12 -15.26 19.91
N ASP A 147 -23.30 -14.78 20.32
CA ASP A 147 -23.56 -14.40 21.71
C ASP A 147 -23.44 -15.68 22.56
N SER A 148 -22.25 -15.86 23.15
CA SER A 148 -22.06 -16.82 24.23
C SER A 148 -22.63 -16.23 25.51
N ASP A 149 -23.93 -16.42 25.71
CA ASP A 149 -24.60 -16.20 26.98
C ASP A 149 -24.14 -17.28 27.99
N GLY A 150 -22.98 -17.02 28.59
CA GLY A 150 -22.51 -17.74 29.78
C GLY A 150 -23.32 -17.32 31.00
N GLU A 151 -24.48 -17.93 31.21
CA GLU A 151 -25.27 -17.81 32.44
C GLU A 151 -24.52 -18.51 33.59
N ILE A 152 -23.71 -17.75 34.34
CA ILE A 152 -23.17 -18.18 35.64
C ILE A 152 -24.18 -17.76 36.71
N THR A 153 -25.17 -18.60 37.02
CA THR A 153 -25.85 -18.52 38.30
C THR A 153 -25.04 -19.30 39.34
N GLY A 154 -24.28 -18.56 40.14
CA GLY A 154 -23.68 -19.08 41.36
C GLY A 154 -24.75 -19.40 42.39
N ASN A 155 -24.83 -20.67 42.81
CA ASN A 155 -25.51 -21.04 44.05
C ASN A 155 -24.58 -20.72 45.22
N ASN A 156 -24.94 -19.69 45.98
CA ASN A 156 -24.38 -19.42 47.29
C ASN A 156 -25.03 -20.36 48.33
N SER A 157 -24.29 -20.60 49.41
CA SER A 157 -24.56 -21.49 50.55
C SER A 157 -25.96 -21.46 51.16
#